data_AF-A0A1I5XUS4-F1
#
_entry.id   AF-A0A1I5XUS4-F1
#
_cell.length_a   1.000
_cell.length_b   1.000
_cell.length_c   1.000
_cell.angle_alpha   90.00
_cell.angle_beta   90.00
_cell.angle_gamma   90.00
#
_symmetry.space_group_name_H-M   'P 1'
#
loop_
_entity.id
_entity.type
_entity.pdbx_description
1 polymer ?
#
loop_
_entity_poly.entity_id
_entity_poly.type
_entity_poly.pdbx_seq_one_letter_code
_entity_poly.pdbx_strand_id
1 'polypeptide(L)'
;MGGLVSARYCDVMHNMNFDHLAKEYSYALDMTDHNASNLEVNRVLKKAACNFPSDSPEKLAWFTAALKNPEQKWFVARLMAKINPVPKSLLDDLVLAAMTEPNPSANKHYIIPCVKTFGKAFVMEVMLKYVSNPEAIECNGFEKTAYWLGS
;
A
#
# COMPACT_ATOMS: atom_id res chain seq x y z
N MET A 1 -6.95 -29.53 37.73
CA MET A 1 -5.52 -29.63 37.36
C MET A 1 -5.38 -29.10 35.94
N GLY A 2 -4.47 -28.13 35.77
CA GLY A 2 -3.96 -27.47 34.55
C GLY A 2 -4.81 -27.52 33.27
N GLY A 3 -5.39 -26.45 32.74
CA GLY A 3 -4.85 -25.08 32.68
C GLY A 3 -4.10 -24.87 31.36
N LEU A 4 -4.85 -24.45 30.33
CA LEU A 4 -4.46 -23.57 29.23
C LEU A 4 -2.95 -23.40 28.96
N VAL A 5 -2.44 -24.11 27.95
CA VAL A 5 -1.19 -23.72 27.27
C VAL A 5 -1.36 -23.85 25.76
N SER A 6 -2.04 -22.88 25.15
CA SER A 6 -1.86 -22.58 23.71
C SER A 6 -2.35 -21.16 23.41
N ALA A 7 -1.85 -20.19 24.18
CA ALA A 7 -2.10 -18.76 23.96
C ALA A 7 -0.84 -17.91 24.20
N ARG A 8 0.35 -18.52 24.22
CA ARG A 8 1.64 -17.84 24.47
C ARG A 8 2.57 -17.88 23.27
N TYR A 9 2.07 -17.52 22.09
CA TYR A 9 2.91 -17.16 20.93
C TYR A 9 2.45 -15.88 20.23
N CYS A 10 1.69 -15.02 20.92
CA CYS A 10 1.25 -13.73 20.39
C CYS A 10 1.81 -12.52 21.16
N ASP A 11 2.77 -12.73 22.08
CA ASP A 11 3.23 -11.67 22.99
C ASP A 11 4.75 -11.50 22.98
N VAL A 12 5.28 -11.28 21.77
CA VAL A 12 6.49 -10.48 21.59
C VAL A 12 6.12 -9.41 20.58
N MET A 13 5.83 -8.22 21.08
CA MET A 13 5.77 -6.97 20.31
C MET A 13 7.15 -6.68 19.71
N HIS A 14 7.60 -7.49 18.76
CA HIS A 14 8.52 -7.01 17.74
C HIS A 14 7.72 -5.99 16.94
N ASN A 15 7.84 -4.71 17.30
CA ASN A 15 7.41 -3.61 16.44
C ASN A 15 8.08 -3.85 15.09
N MET A 16 7.32 -4.34 14.11
CA MET A 16 7.82 -4.52 12.77
C MET A 16 8.29 -3.15 12.28
N ASN A 17 9.59 -3.05 12.01
CA ASN A 17 10.16 -1.81 11.54
C ASN A 17 9.90 -1.69 10.03
N PHE A 18 8.78 -1.06 9.66
CA PHE A 18 8.41 -0.87 8.27
C PHE A 18 9.38 0.06 7.53
N ASP A 19 10.08 0.97 8.22
CA ASP A 19 11.16 1.74 7.60
C ASP A 19 12.32 0.84 7.16
N HIS A 20 12.68 -0.16 7.99
CA HIS A 20 13.70 -1.14 7.62
C HIS A 20 13.25 -1.99 6.43
N LEU A 21 11.99 -2.44 6.40
CA LEU A 21 11.47 -3.22 5.27
C LEU A 21 11.36 -2.38 3.99
N ALA A 22 10.99 -1.10 4.08
CA ALA A 22 10.97 -0.20 2.93
C ALA A 22 12.40 0.00 2.37
N LYS A 23 13.42 0.11 3.25
CA LYS A 23 14.82 0.15 2.83
C LYS A 23 15.28 -1.16 2.19
N GLU A 24 15.00 -2.31 2.80
CA GLU A 24 15.27 -3.64 2.21
C GLU A 24 14.62 -3.75 0.82
N TYR A 25 13.39 -3.26 0.67
CA TYR A 25 12.68 -3.23 -0.60
C TYR A 25 13.38 -2.37 -1.64
N SER A 26 13.82 -1.15 -1.29
CA SER A 26 14.58 -0.29 -2.20
C SER A 26 15.91 -0.92 -2.60
N TYR A 27 16.67 -1.47 -1.65
CA TYR A 27 17.93 -2.18 -1.96
C TYR A 27 17.70 -3.37 -2.91
N ALA A 28 16.60 -4.10 -2.73
CA ALA A 28 16.26 -5.22 -3.60
C ALA A 28 15.98 -4.77 -5.03
N LEU A 29 15.37 -3.58 -5.23
CA LEU A 29 15.14 -3.01 -6.56
C LEU A 29 16.45 -2.59 -7.26
N ASP A 30 17.46 -2.20 -6.51
CA ASP A 30 18.75 -1.73 -7.04
C ASP A 30 19.73 -2.86 -7.36
N MET A 31 19.38 -4.12 -7.07
CA MET A 31 20.21 -5.28 -7.36
C MET A 31 20.40 -5.49 -8.87
N THR A 32 21.64 -5.71 -9.31
CA THR A 32 21.97 -5.95 -10.73
C THR A 32 21.43 -7.28 -11.26
N ASP A 33 21.40 -8.32 -10.42
CA ASP A 33 20.79 -9.60 -10.79
C ASP A 33 19.26 -9.52 -10.65
N HIS A 34 18.56 -9.49 -11.79
CA HIS A 34 17.10 -9.41 -11.83
C HIS A 34 16.38 -10.59 -11.17
N ASN A 35 16.94 -11.80 -11.20
CA ASN A 35 16.31 -12.95 -10.57
C ASN A 35 16.43 -12.84 -9.06
N ALA A 36 17.64 -12.52 -8.57
CA ALA A 36 17.88 -12.30 -7.15
C ALA A 36 17.05 -11.11 -6.63
N SER A 37 16.98 -10.01 -7.39
CA SER A 37 16.13 -8.84 -7.11
C SER A 37 14.66 -9.23 -6.91
N ASN A 38 14.08 -9.97 -7.87
CA ASN A 38 12.68 -10.37 -7.81
C ASN A 38 12.39 -11.30 -6.62
N LEU A 39 13.30 -12.22 -6.31
CA LEU A 39 13.17 -13.10 -5.15
C LEU A 39 13.17 -12.28 -3.85
N GLU A 40 14.10 -11.32 -3.74
CA GLU A 40 14.26 -10.50 -2.55
C GLU A 40 13.09 -9.53 -2.35
N VAL A 41 12.63 -8.86 -3.41
CA VAL A 41 11.41 -8.04 -3.40
C VAL A 41 10.23 -8.85 -2.89
N ASN A 42 10.04 -10.07 -3.42
CA ASN A 42 8.93 -10.92 -2.99
C ASN A 42 9.09 -11.39 -1.54
N ARG A 43 10.31 -11.67 -1.08
CA ARG A 43 10.60 -12.03 0.31
C ARG A 43 10.20 -10.90 1.25
N VAL A 44 10.63 -9.67 0.97
CA VAL A 44 10.35 -8.48 1.77
C VAL A 44 8.84 -8.19 1.80
N LEU A 45 8.18 -8.19 0.64
CA LEU A 45 6.73 -7.95 0.56
C LEU A 45 5.92 -9.04 1.28
N LYS A 46 6.33 -10.31 1.20
CA LYS A 46 5.68 -11.41 1.94
C LYS A 46 5.84 -11.24 3.44
N LYS A 47 7.04 -10.88 3.91
CA LYS A 47 7.30 -10.61 5.33
C LYS A 47 6.45 -9.44 5.83
N ALA A 48 6.37 -8.36 5.07
CA ALA A 48 5.52 -7.21 5.38
C ALA A 48 4.04 -7.61 5.43
N ALA A 49 3.55 -8.39 4.45
CA ALA A 49 2.17 -8.81 4.39
C ALA A 49 1.77 -9.72 5.55
N CYS A 50 2.63 -10.67 5.94
CA CYS A 50 2.38 -11.55 7.09
C CYS A 50 2.31 -10.80 8.44
N ASN A 51 2.90 -9.60 8.52
CA ASN A 51 2.93 -8.76 9.71
C ASN A 51 2.13 -7.47 9.53
N PHE A 52 1.24 -7.43 8.54
CA PHE A 52 0.44 -6.26 8.26
C PHE A 52 -0.51 -5.99 9.44
N PRO A 53 -0.57 -4.74 9.97
CA PRO A 53 -1.37 -4.46 11.15
C PRO A 53 -2.87 -4.53 10.85
N SER A 54 -3.67 -4.75 11.91
CA SER A 54 -5.14 -4.63 11.84
C SER A 54 -5.57 -3.23 11.39
N ASP A 55 -6.67 -3.15 10.65
CA ASP A 55 -7.27 -1.89 10.17
C ASP A 55 -7.60 -0.94 11.33
N SER A 56 -6.71 0.04 11.57
CA SER A 56 -6.83 1.09 12.56
C SER A 56 -5.99 2.29 12.11
N PRO A 57 -6.51 3.52 12.12
CA PRO A 57 -5.75 4.70 11.75
C PRO A 57 -4.42 4.85 12.50
N GLU A 58 -4.40 4.54 13.79
CA GLU A 58 -3.19 4.64 14.62
C GLU A 58 -2.10 3.66 14.15
N LYS A 59 -2.49 2.40 13.94
CA LYS A 59 -1.55 1.35 13.50
C LYS A 59 -1.12 1.53 12.04
N LEU A 60 -1.92 2.25 11.25
CA LEU A 60 -1.68 2.49 9.83
C LEU A 60 -1.03 3.84 9.54
N ALA A 61 -0.79 4.67 10.57
CA ALA A 61 -0.22 6.02 10.42
C ALA A 61 1.10 6.04 9.64
N TRP A 62 1.96 5.02 9.82
CA TRP A 62 3.19 4.88 9.04
C TRP A 62 2.92 4.74 7.54
N PHE A 63 1.91 3.97 7.13
CA PHE A 63 1.58 3.77 5.71
C PHE A 63 1.01 5.05 5.08
N THR A 64 0.16 5.78 5.80
CA THR A 64 -0.33 7.10 5.39
C THR A 64 0.83 8.08 5.17
N ALA A 65 1.81 8.10 6.08
CA ALA A 65 3.01 8.93 5.92
C ALA A 65 3.88 8.47 4.74
N ALA A 66 4.10 7.16 4.61
CA ALA A 66 4.91 6.57 3.55
C ALA A 66 4.32 6.80 2.15
N LEU A 67 2.99 6.85 2.00
CA LEU A 67 2.33 7.18 0.72
C LEU A 67 2.63 8.60 0.22
N LYS A 68 2.98 9.51 1.13
CA LYS A 68 3.39 10.90 0.80
C LYS A 68 4.89 11.03 0.55
N ASN A 69 5.67 10.00 0.89
CA ASN A 69 7.11 9.99 0.70
C ASN A 69 7.47 9.44 -0.70
N PRO A 70 8.24 10.16 -1.53
CA PRO A 70 8.57 9.75 -2.90
C PRO A 70 9.24 8.37 -3.03
N GLU A 71 10.01 7.95 -2.02
CA GLU A 71 10.75 6.70 -2.02
C GLU A 71 9.90 5.56 -1.44
N GLN A 72 9.25 5.81 -0.30
CA GLN A 72 8.53 4.76 0.45
C GLN A 72 7.16 4.41 -0.16
N LYS A 73 6.54 5.32 -0.91
CA LYS A 73 5.19 5.10 -1.49
C LYS A 73 5.11 3.84 -2.35
N TRP A 74 6.21 3.50 -3.04
CA TRP A 74 6.27 2.33 -3.92
C TRP A 74 6.21 1.02 -3.14
N PHE A 75 6.84 0.97 -1.97
CA PHE A 75 6.74 -0.18 -1.07
C PHE A 75 5.28 -0.39 -0.65
N VAL A 76 4.57 0.67 -0.24
CA VAL A 76 3.16 0.58 0.17
C VAL A 76 2.28 0.14 -1.00
N ALA A 77 2.42 0.76 -2.18
CA ALA A 77 1.64 0.42 -3.37
C ALA A 77 1.79 -1.07 -3.74
N ARG A 78 3.02 -1.59 -3.69
CA ARG A 78 3.31 -2.99 -4.01
C ARG A 78 2.83 -3.94 -2.92
N LEU A 79 2.88 -3.51 -1.66
CA LEU A 79 2.35 -4.28 -0.54
C LEU A 79 0.83 -4.41 -0.63
N MET A 80 0.10 -3.35 -1.01
CA MET A 80 -1.36 -3.40 -1.15
C MET A 80 -1.83 -4.43 -2.18
N ALA A 81 -1.01 -4.77 -3.18
CA ALA A 81 -1.32 -5.88 -4.10
C ALA A 81 -1.28 -7.27 -3.44
N LYS A 82 -0.70 -7.39 -2.24
CA LYS A 82 -0.63 -8.63 -1.44
C LYS A 82 -1.65 -8.65 -0.29
N ILE A 83 -2.25 -7.50 0.03
CA ILE A 83 -3.23 -7.36 1.11
C ILE A 83 -4.64 -7.42 0.52
N ASN A 84 -5.43 -8.39 0.94
CA ASN A 84 -6.83 -8.52 0.55
C ASN A 84 -7.66 -9.02 1.76
N PRO A 85 -8.63 -8.23 2.26
CA PRO A 85 -9.07 -6.92 1.76
C PRO A 85 -8.08 -5.79 2.05
N VAL A 86 -8.03 -4.76 1.18
CA VAL A 86 -7.35 -3.48 1.48
C VAL A 86 -8.01 -2.83 2.70
N PRO A 87 -7.25 -2.28 3.67
CA PRO A 87 -7.81 -1.62 4.85
C PRO A 87 -8.61 -0.37 4.47
N LYS A 88 -9.79 -0.20 5.06
CA LYS A 88 -10.64 0.95 4.80
C LYS A 88 -9.98 2.25 5.25
N SER A 89 -9.19 2.22 6.33
CA SER A 89 -8.49 3.41 6.83
C SER A 89 -7.40 3.95 5.90
N LEU A 90 -6.95 3.17 4.91
CA LEU A 90 -5.97 3.60 3.90
C LEU A 90 -6.59 3.98 2.56
N LEU A 91 -7.89 3.77 2.36
CA LEU A 91 -8.51 3.96 1.05
C LEU A 91 -8.34 5.40 0.53
N ASP A 92 -8.66 6.37 1.38
CA ASP A 92 -8.58 7.80 1.03
C ASP A 92 -7.14 8.20 0.66
N ASP A 93 -6.14 7.75 1.42
CA ASP A 93 -4.71 8.02 1.15
C ASP A 93 -4.22 7.32 -0.12
N LEU A 94 -4.65 6.08 -0.38
CA LEU A 94 -4.29 5.34 -1.60
C LEU A 94 -4.90 5.97 -2.86
N VAL A 95 -6.16 6.42 -2.78
CA VAL A 95 -6.83 7.11 -3.89
C VAL A 95 -6.15 8.45 -4.16
N LEU A 96 -5.84 9.21 -3.11
CA LEU A 96 -5.13 10.47 -3.28
C LEU A 96 -3.73 10.25 -3.88
N ALA A 97 -2.96 9.28 -3.38
CA ALA A 97 -1.66 8.92 -3.95
C ALA A 97 -1.75 8.46 -5.41
N ALA A 98 -2.83 7.78 -5.81
CA ALA A 98 -3.08 7.46 -7.20
C ALA A 98 -3.33 8.73 -8.04
N MET A 99 -4.12 9.68 -7.52
CA MET A 99 -4.47 10.90 -8.25
C MET A 99 -3.33 11.91 -8.32
N THR A 100 -2.38 11.91 -7.38
CA THR A 100 -1.22 12.81 -7.40
C THR A 100 0.03 12.18 -8.01
N GLU A 101 -0.04 10.94 -8.51
CA GLU A 101 1.08 10.30 -9.18
C GLU A 101 1.27 10.84 -10.61
N PRO A 102 2.44 11.44 -10.92
CA PRO A 102 2.68 12.00 -12.26
C PRO A 102 2.66 10.96 -13.38
N ASN A 103 3.20 9.76 -13.11
CA ASN A 103 3.27 8.68 -14.08
C ASN A 103 1.96 7.88 -14.15
N PRO A 104 1.14 8.04 -15.22
CA PRO A 104 -0.18 7.40 -15.31
C PRO A 104 -0.15 5.87 -15.22
N SER A 105 0.95 5.26 -15.69
CA SER A 105 1.10 3.79 -15.67
C SER A 105 1.37 3.25 -14.27
N ALA A 106 1.79 4.10 -13.34
CA ALA A 106 2.11 3.74 -11.98
C ALA A 106 0.89 3.84 -11.04
N ASN A 107 -0.08 4.71 -11.35
CA ASN A 107 -1.33 4.90 -10.59
C ASN A 107 -2.07 3.57 -10.34
N LYS A 108 -1.97 2.63 -11.30
CA LYS A 108 -2.57 1.29 -11.23
C LYS A 108 -2.17 0.51 -9.98
N HIS A 109 -0.97 0.74 -9.44
CA HIS A 109 -0.48 0.04 -8.26
C HIS A 109 -1.20 0.45 -6.97
N TYR A 110 -1.76 1.66 -6.93
CA TYR A 110 -2.56 2.14 -5.81
C TYR A 110 -4.05 1.79 -5.98
N ILE A 111 -4.58 1.96 -7.19
CA ILE A 111 -6.04 1.94 -7.42
C ILE A 111 -6.61 0.54 -7.66
N ILE A 112 -5.89 -0.36 -8.35
CA ILE A 112 -6.40 -1.71 -8.66
C ILE A 112 -6.72 -2.51 -7.38
N PRO A 113 -5.86 -2.53 -6.34
CA PRO A 113 -6.19 -3.19 -5.07
C PRO A 113 -7.46 -2.62 -4.41
N CYS A 114 -7.65 -1.30 -4.49
CA CYS A 114 -8.84 -0.62 -3.97
C CYS A 114 -10.11 -1.06 -4.72
N VAL A 115 -10.06 -1.09 -6.06
CA VAL A 115 -11.20 -1.53 -6.89
C VAL A 115 -11.56 -2.98 -6.62
N LYS A 116 -10.57 -3.87 -6.46
CA LYS A 116 -10.80 -5.28 -6.11
C LYS A 116 -11.47 -5.47 -4.76
N THR A 117 -11.19 -4.59 -3.80
CA THR A 117 -11.73 -4.68 -2.43
C THR A 117 -13.10 -4.02 -2.30
N PHE A 118 -13.25 -2.81 -2.83
CA PHE A 118 -14.42 -1.95 -2.58
C PHE A 118 -15.36 -1.78 -3.79
N GLY A 119 -14.93 -2.22 -4.96
CA GLY A 119 -15.66 -2.06 -6.21
C GLY A 119 -15.49 -0.68 -6.85
N LYS A 120 -15.69 -0.63 -8.18
CA LYS A 120 -15.49 0.56 -9.01
C LYS A 120 -16.31 1.77 -8.55
N ALA A 121 -17.59 1.57 -8.26
CA ALA A 121 -18.51 2.66 -7.91
C ALA A 121 -18.04 3.41 -6.66
N PHE A 122 -17.70 2.66 -5.61
CA PHE A 122 -17.24 3.24 -4.35
C PHE A 122 -15.90 3.96 -4.50
N VAL A 123 -14.96 3.37 -5.24
CA VAL A 123 -13.65 4.03 -5.50
C VAL A 123 -13.83 5.32 -6.31
N MET A 124 -14.75 5.35 -7.28
CA MET A 124 -15.07 6.59 -8.01
C MET A 124 -15.62 7.68 -7.09
N GLU A 125 -16.52 7.35 -6.16
CA GLU A 125 -17.04 8.31 -5.17
C GLU A 125 -15.92 8.90 -4.31
N VAL A 126 -14.94 8.09 -3.91
CA VAL A 126 -13.76 8.58 -3.16
C VAL A 126 -12.91 9.50 -4.04
N MET A 127 -12.66 9.14 -5.30
CA MET A 127 -11.90 9.99 -6.24
C MET A 127 -12.54 11.37 -6.41
N LEU A 128 -13.88 11.45 -6.48
CA LEU A 128 -14.60 12.71 -6.63
C LEU A 128 -14.36 13.68 -5.46
N LYS A 129 -14.03 13.19 -4.26
CA LYS A 129 -13.67 14.05 -3.12
C LYS A 129 -12.38 14.84 -3.36
N TYR A 130 -11.50 14.32 -4.23
CA TYR A 130 -10.16 14.87 -4.47
C TYR A 130 -10.01 15.54 -5.85
N VAL A 131 -11.09 15.67 -6.63
CA VAL A 131 -11.03 16.29 -7.97
C VAL A 131 -10.60 17.76 -7.92
N SER A 132 -10.84 18.44 -6.81
CA SER A 132 -10.43 19.83 -6.57
C SER A 132 -9.07 19.97 -5.87
N ASN A 133 -8.37 18.87 -5.61
CA ASN A 133 -7.03 18.91 -5.01
C ASN A 133 -6.02 19.49 -6.04
N PRO A 134 -5.23 20.52 -5.70
CA PRO A 134 -4.31 21.16 -6.65
C PRO A 134 -3.30 20.21 -7.31
N GLU A 135 -2.69 19.30 -6.54
CA GLU A 135 -1.72 18.33 -7.07
C GLU A 135 -2.39 17.31 -7.99
N ALA A 136 -3.61 16.88 -7.65
CA ALA A 136 -4.40 16.01 -8.52
C ALA A 136 -4.78 16.70 -9.83
N ILE A 137 -5.11 18.00 -9.80
CA ILE A 137 -5.38 18.78 -11.01
C ILE A 137 -4.12 18.91 -11.87
N GLU A 138 -2.99 19.28 -11.26
CA GLU A 138 -1.69 19.40 -11.95
C GLU A 138 -1.30 18.10 -12.65
N CYS A 139 -1.56 16.96 -12.00
CA CYS A 139 -1.25 15.65 -12.55
C CYS A 139 -2.26 15.15 -13.59
N ASN A 140 -3.37 15.85 -13.87
CA ASN A 140 -4.55 15.28 -14.53
C ASN A 140 -4.95 13.91 -13.90
N GLY A 141 -4.94 13.90 -12.57
CA GLY A 141 -5.01 12.70 -11.73
C GLY A 141 -6.31 11.93 -11.86
N PHE A 142 -7.43 12.65 -11.98
CA PHE A 142 -8.75 12.04 -12.08
C PHE A 142 -8.86 11.19 -13.34
N GLU A 143 -8.59 11.75 -14.53
CA GLU A 143 -8.70 11.04 -15.81
C GLU A 143 -7.74 9.85 -15.88
N LYS A 144 -6.47 10.07 -15.51
CA LYS A 144 -5.43 9.02 -15.50
C LYS A 144 -5.78 7.88 -14.56
N THR A 145 -6.33 8.17 -13.39
CA THR A 145 -6.72 7.14 -12.41
C THR A 145 -8.01 6.44 -12.83
N ALA A 146 -8.98 7.17 -13.39
CA ALA A 146 -10.27 6.64 -13.84
C ALA A 146 -10.11 5.56 -14.92
N TYR A 147 -9.09 5.68 -15.78
CA TYR A 147 -8.73 4.68 -16.78
C TYR A 147 -8.60 3.26 -16.17
N TRP A 148 -8.00 3.15 -14.99
CA TRP A 148 -7.71 1.86 -14.33
C TRP A 148 -8.90 1.27 -13.58
N LEU A 149 -10.02 1.98 -13.45
CA LEU A 149 -11.19 1.47 -12.73
C LEU A 149 -11.91 0.33 -13.44
N GLY A 150 -11.68 0.14 -14.74
CA GLY A 150 -12.24 -0.95 -15.55
C GLY A 150 -11.28 -2.11 -15.81
N SER A 151 -10.10 -2.11 -15.18
CA SER A 151 -9.04 -3.11 -15.36
C SER A 151 -9.16 -4.32 -14.42
#